data_AF-A0A0K2RV17-F1
#
_entry.id   AF-A0A0K2RV17-F1
#
_cell.length_a   1.000
_cell.length_b   1.000
_cell.length_c   1.000
_cell.angle_alpha   90.00
_cell.angle_beta   90.00
_cell.angle_gamma   90.00
#
_symmetry.space_group_name_H-M   'P 1'
#
loop_
_entity.id
_entity.type
_entity.pdbx_description
1 polymer ?
#
loop_
_entity_poly.entity_id
_entity_poly.type
_entity_poly.pdbx_seq_one_letter_code
_entity_poly.pdbx_strand_id
1 'polypeptide(L)' 'MLVDAGAEVIVQGSTGLSSIGMTAVLRDRLGVPVIDPVTAAGSVLLSGAGADPRTRAENTTPRTECSW' A
#
# COMPACT_ATOMS: atom_id res chain seq x y z
N MET A 1 -19.98 10.49 10.15
CA MET A 1 -19.04 9.61 9.42
C MET A 1 -18.10 8.93 10.41
N LEU A 2 -17.43 7.83 10.02
CA LEU A 2 -16.42 7.16 10.88
C LEU A 2 -15.33 8.14 11.36
N VAL A 3 -14.90 9.07 10.49
CA VAL A 3 -13.95 10.12 10.84
C VAL A 3 -14.49 11.07 11.92
N ASP A 4 -15.76 11.46 11.86
CA ASP A 4 -16.40 12.32 12.88
C ASP A 4 -16.52 11.59 14.24
N ALA A 5 -16.53 10.26 14.21
CA ALA A 5 -16.49 9.43 15.41
C ALA A 5 -15.06 9.21 15.96
N GLY A 6 -14.05 9.84 15.36
CA GLY A 6 -12.64 9.77 15.79
C GLY A 6 -11.82 8.67 15.13
N ALA A 7 -12.27 8.08 14.02
CA ALA A 7 -11.47 7.09 13.30
C ALA A 7 -10.24 7.74 12.64
N GLU A 8 -9.06 7.35 13.08
CA GLU A 8 -7.76 7.79 12.52
C GLU A 8 -7.40 7.06 11.21
N VAL A 9 -8.06 5.94 10.92
CA VAL A 9 -7.86 5.10 9.72
C VAL A 9 -9.20 4.51 9.28
N ILE A 10 -9.38 4.38 7.97
CA ILE A 10 -10.54 3.69 7.38
C ILE A 10 -10.08 2.44 6.64
N VAL A 11 -10.72 1.30 6.90
CA VAL A 11 -10.52 0.07 6.13
C VAL A 11 -11.72 -0.12 5.20
N GLN A 12 -11.47 -0.23 3.90
CA GLN A 12 -12.54 -0.53 2.95
C GLN A 12 -12.99 -1.98 3.11
N GLY A 13 -14.26 -2.18 3.47
CA GLY A 13 -14.84 -3.50 3.73
C GLY A 13 -15.18 -4.33 2.48
N SER A 14 -14.93 -3.83 1.27
CA SER A 14 -15.25 -4.52 0.03
C SER A 14 -14.23 -4.22 -1.06
N THR A 15 -13.79 -5.27 -1.76
CA THR A 15 -12.90 -5.19 -2.93
C THR A 15 -13.54 -4.49 -4.13
N GLY A 16 -14.88 -4.39 -4.18
CA GLY A 16 -15.57 -3.61 -5.20
C GLY A 16 -15.19 -2.13 -5.17
N LEU A 17 -14.86 -1.60 -4.00
CA LEU A 17 -14.37 -0.22 -3.83
C LEU A 17 -12.94 -0.05 -4.38
N SER A 18 -12.13 -1.10 -4.31
CA SER A 18 -10.81 -1.17 -4.95
C SER A 18 -10.93 -1.10 -6.47
N SER A 19 -11.85 -1.89 -7.04
CA SER A 19 -12.06 -1.98 -8.50
C SER A 19 -12.45 -0.64 -9.13
N ILE A 20 -13.16 0.21 -8.40
CA ILE A 20 -13.57 1.55 -8.86
C ILE A 20 -12.61 2.66 -8.43
N GLY A 21 -11.46 2.34 -7.83
CA GLY A 21 -10.45 3.32 -7.43
C GLY A 21 -10.87 4.24 -6.27
N MET A 22 -11.84 3.82 -5.44
CA MET A 22 -12.42 4.66 -4.40
C MET A 22 -11.41 5.04 -3.30
N THR A 23 -10.36 4.24 -3.11
CA THR A 23 -9.35 4.48 -2.07
C THR A 23 -8.69 5.85 -2.21
N ALA A 24 -8.29 6.24 -3.42
CA ALA A 24 -7.64 7.53 -3.65
C ALA A 24 -8.60 8.70 -3.38
N VAL A 25 -9.84 8.58 -3.84
CA VAL A 25 -10.89 9.58 -3.63
C VAL A 25 -11.19 9.77 -2.14
N LEU A 26 -11.31 8.68 -1.38
CA LEU A 26 -11.59 8.76 0.05
C LEU A 26 -10.40 9.29 0.85
N ARG A 27 -9.15 8.91 0.50
CA ARG A 27 -7.95 9.48 1.16
C ARG A 27 -7.90 10.99 0.99
N ASP A 28 -8.11 11.47 -0.24
CA ASP A 28 -8.08 12.90 -0.56
C ASP A 28 -9.18 13.67 0.20
N ARG A 29 -10.40 13.13 0.23
CA ARG A 29 -11.55 13.80 0.85
C ARG A 29 -11.56 13.75 2.38
N LEU A 30 -11.07 12.67 2.98
CA LEU A 30 -11.20 12.45 4.42
C LEU A 30 -9.96 12.89 5.21
N GLY A 31 -8.82 13.11 4.54
CA GLY A 31 -7.57 13.51 5.20
C GLY A 31 -6.97 12.45 6.13
N VAL A 32 -7.55 11.24 6.16
CA VAL A 32 -7.05 10.10 6.93
C VAL A 32 -6.64 8.96 5.99
N PRO A 33 -5.70 8.09 6.39
CA PRO A 33 -5.34 6.95 5.57
C PRO A 33 -6.52 5.99 5.35
N VAL A 34 -6.67 5.50 4.12
CA VAL A 34 -7.70 4.52 3.74
C VAL A 34 -7.03 3.26 3.23
N ILE A 35 -7.22 2.13 3.91
CA ILE A 35 -6.64 0.85 3.55
C ILE A 35 -7.51 0.17 2.49
N ASP A 36 -6.88 -0.12 1.36
CA ASP A 36 -7.45 -0.88 0.25
C ASP A 36 -7.31 -2.39 0.50
N PRO A 37 -8.40 -3.18 0.50
CA PRO A 37 -8.34 -4.61 0.84
C PRO A 37 -7.50 -5.43 -0.14
N VAL A 38 -7.49 -5.07 -1.43
CA VAL A 38 -6.70 -5.80 -2.44
C VAL A 38 -5.21 -5.58 -2.25
N THR A 39 -4.79 -4.32 -2.10
CA THR A 39 -3.40 -3.96 -1.83
C THR A 39 -2.93 -4.53 -0.48
N ALA A 40 -3.79 -4.51 0.54
CA ALA A 40 -3.51 -5.10 1.84
C ALA A 40 -3.28 -6.62 1.72
N ALA A 41 -4.16 -7.35 1.02
CA ALA A 41 -3.98 -8.77 0.77
C ALA A 41 -2.66 -9.07 0.03
N GLY A 42 -2.33 -8.31 -1.02
CA GLY A 42 -1.06 -8.43 -1.73
C GLY A 42 0.16 -8.20 -0.83
N SER A 43 0.08 -7.21 0.06
CA SER A 43 1.15 -6.88 1.02
C SER A 43 1.36 -7.99 2.04
N VAL A 44 0.28 -8.60 2.55
CA VAL A 44 0.34 -9.74 3.46
C VAL A 44 0.96 -10.95 2.77
N LEU A 45 0.55 -11.26 1.54
CA LEU A 45 1.13 -12.36 0.76
C LEU A 45 2.63 -12.16 0.52
N LEU A 46 3.02 -10.95 0.13
CA LEU A 46 4.42 -10.62 -0.13
C LEU A 46 5.27 -10.76 1.14
N SER A 47 4.76 -10.26 2.27
CA SER A 47 5.41 -10.37 3.58
C SER A 47 5.55 -11.84 4.03
N GLY A 48 4.50 -12.64 3.83
CA GLY A 48 4.50 -14.06 4.18
C GLY A 48 5.41 -14.92 3.28
N ALA A 49 5.63 -14.50 2.04
CA ALA A 49 6.56 -15.16 1.11
C ALA A 49 8.05 -14.86 1.40
N GLY A 50 8.36 -14.06 2.43
CA GLY A 50 9.73 -13.63 2.74
C GLY A 50 10.35 -12.70 1.70
N ALA A 51 9.55 -12.21 0.76
CA ALA A 51 9.97 -11.21 -0.21
C ALA A 51 9.78 -9.84 0.45
N ASP A 52 10.83 -9.26 1.02
CA ASP A 52 10.75 -7.89 1.51
C ASP A 52 10.75 -6.91 0.32
N PRO A 53 9.67 -6.13 0.11
CA PRO A 53 9.61 -5.15 -0.98
C PRO A 53 10.68 -4.05 -0.85
N ARG A 54 11.23 -3.82 0.35
CA ARG A 54 12.31 -2.83 0.56
C ARG A 54 13.65 -3.33 0.02
N THR A 55 13.89 -4.64 -0.01
CA THR A 55 15.13 -5.23 -0.53
C THR A 55 15.26 -5.09 -2.05
N ARG A 56 14.16 -4.90 -2.79
CA ARG A 56 14.20 -4.66 -4.24
C ARG A 56 14.81 -3.28 -4.60
N ALA A 57 14.77 -2.31 -3.70
CA ALA A 57 15.31 -0.98 -3.96
C ALA A 57 16.85 -0.93 -3.90
N GLU A 58 17.50 -1.82 -3.15
CA GLU A 58 18.98 -1.85 -3.02
C GLU A 58 19.71 -2.50 -4.21
N ASN A 59 19.00 -3.26 -5.06
CA ASN A 59 19.64 -4.05 -6.12
C ASN A 59 19.71 -3.32 -7.47
N THR A 60 19.39 -2.02 -7.53
CA THR A 60 19.42 -1.20 -8.77
C THR A 60 20.53 -0.13 -8.74
N THR A 61 21.61 -0.36 -7.99
CA THR A 61 22.87 0.36 -8.24
C THR A 61 23.70 -0.48 -9.20
N PRO A 62 23.99 -0.02 -10.43
CA PRO A 62 24.95 -0.71 -11.27
C PRO A 62 26.28 -0.77 -10.52
N ARG A 63 26.75 -1.98 -10.19
CA ARG A 63 28.15 -2.18 -9.78
C ARG A 63 28.99 -1.69 -10.96
N THR A 64 29.57 -0.51 -10.83
CA THR A 64 30.67 -0.08 -11.68
C THR A 64 31.82 -1.04 -11.46
N GLU A 65 31.84 -2.11 -12.24
CA GLU A 65 33.08 -2.79 -12.62
C GLU A 65 33.91 -1.76 -13.40
N CYS A 66 34.80 -1.06 -12.70
CA CYS A 66 35.95 -0.40 -13.27
C CYS A 66 37.18 -0.83 -12.48
N SER A 67 37.82 -1.90 -12.93
CA SER A 67 39.22 -2.18 -12.61
C SER A 67 39.84 -2.96 -13.77
N TRP A 68 40.23 -2.23 -14.82
CA TRP A 68 41.44 -2.45 -15.63
C TRP A 68 41.91 -1.09 -16.14
#